data_AF-A0A015KL44-F1
#
_entry.id   AF-A0A015KL44-F1
#
_cell.length_a   1.000
_cell.length_b   1.000
_cell.length_c   1.000
_cell.angle_alpha   90.00
_cell.angle_beta   90.00
_cell.angle_gamma   90.00
#
_symmetry.space_group_name_H-M   'P 1'
#
loop_
_entity.id
_entity.type
_entity.pdbx_description
1 polymer ?
#
loop_
_entity_poly.entity_id
_entity_poly.type
_entity_poly.pdbx_seq_one_letter_code
_entity_poly.pdbx_strand_id
1 'polypeptide(L)'
;MTEPGKVEKADKESDIEFKTDSVFSVFEFKIPEKNNSILFKRNLKYQTKRHFYIGCFYVFTVLAGTFYGSNKQKSLPSSETSWFDVTNKSNLINLYIVKNGWFWTSFIFIIYATRVIHANNPLQIAKSVIRWILATLYWYIITQRFFGPSIIDRIFVFTGGRCDNYHSETQVFEAYVCKKGGGRWTGGYDFSGHCFLLIHASLLLWDEISAFTYRPENWEIAKEKKILSFFFVLFLFLWWFMLVMTAVYFHHFSEKLAGTIFGVLYWIFMYYVRANWMICLMPHDLKDLEEYEL
;
A
#
# COMPACT_ATOMS: atom_id res chain seq x y z
N MET A 1 -27.35 72.44 -25.35
CA MET A 1 -26.64 72.03 -24.13
C MET A 1 -27.15 70.66 -23.73
N THR A 2 -26.23 69.69 -23.52
CA THR A 2 -26.32 68.47 -22.67
C THR A 2 -27.42 67.44 -23.00
N GLU A 3 -27.20 66.13 -23.17
CA GLU A 3 -26.14 65.17 -22.76
C GLU A 3 -26.28 63.85 -23.58
N PRO A 4 -25.23 63.04 -23.80
CA PRO A 4 -25.33 61.69 -24.38
C PRO A 4 -25.62 60.62 -23.32
N GLY A 5 -26.44 59.63 -23.69
CA GLY A 5 -26.93 58.55 -22.82
C GLY A 5 -25.84 57.63 -22.26
N LYS A 6 -26.03 57.23 -21.00
CA LYS A 6 -25.21 56.29 -20.22
C LYS A 6 -25.09 54.93 -20.89
N VAL A 7 -23.86 54.44 -20.99
CA VAL A 7 -23.51 53.03 -21.23
C VAL A 7 -23.68 52.29 -19.90
N GLU A 8 -24.58 51.31 -19.87
CA GLU A 8 -24.74 50.37 -18.76
C GLU A 8 -23.62 49.32 -18.83
N LYS A 9 -22.73 49.30 -17.84
CA LYS A 9 -21.74 48.23 -17.64
C LYS A 9 -22.47 47.01 -17.06
N ALA A 10 -22.49 45.92 -17.81
CA ALA A 10 -22.84 44.61 -17.28
C ALA A 10 -21.63 44.04 -16.53
N ASP A 11 -21.64 44.13 -15.20
CA ASP A 11 -20.74 43.36 -14.36
C ASP A 11 -21.22 41.89 -14.37
N LYS A 12 -20.50 41.03 -15.10
CA LYS A 12 -20.62 39.58 -15.00
C LYS A 12 -19.76 39.12 -13.82
N GLU A 13 -20.37 39.03 -12.65
CA GLU A 13 -19.84 38.25 -11.54
C GLU A 13 -20.07 36.77 -11.88
N SER A 14 -19.02 36.10 -12.34
CA SER A 14 -19.04 34.65 -12.59
C SER A 14 -18.79 33.94 -11.27
N ASP A 15 -19.87 33.61 -10.56
CA ASP A 15 -19.82 32.67 -9.45
C ASP A 15 -19.40 31.30 -9.99
N ILE A 16 -18.14 30.96 -9.76
CA ILE A 16 -17.63 29.60 -9.90
C ILE A 16 -18.20 28.83 -8.71
N GLU A 17 -19.41 28.30 -8.87
CA GLU A 17 -20.01 27.35 -7.94
C GLU A 17 -19.21 26.04 -8.03
N PHE A 18 -18.17 25.93 -7.20
CA PHE A 18 -17.40 24.72 -7.06
C PHE A 18 -18.32 23.66 -6.45
N LYS A 19 -18.67 22.64 -7.26
CA LYS A 19 -19.63 21.55 -6.97
C LYS A 19 -19.21 20.71 -5.75
N THR A 20 -19.38 21.29 -4.55
CA THR A 20 -19.08 20.73 -3.23
C THR A 20 -19.94 19.51 -2.89
N ASP A 21 -21.10 19.36 -3.53
CA ASP A 21 -22.01 18.22 -3.33
C ASP A 21 -21.39 16.86 -3.68
N SER A 22 -20.42 16.83 -4.60
CA SER A 22 -19.85 15.56 -5.06
C SER A 22 -18.93 14.89 -4.04
N VAL A 23 -18.20 15.66 -3.22
CA VAL A 23 -17.26 15.10 -2.24
C VAL A 23 -17.99 14.58 -1.01
N PHE A 24 -19.03 15.29 -0.55
CA PHE A 24 -19.84 14.84 0.58
C PHE A 24 -20.67 13.60 0.26
N SER A 25 -21.05 13.40 -1.02
CA SER A 25 -21.72 12.16 -1.46
C SER A 25 -20.88 10.88 -1.24
N VAL A 26 -19.56 11.00 -1.11
CA VAL A 26 -18.68 9.86 -0.76
C VAL A 26 -18.96 9.35 0.66
N PHE A 27 -19.33 10.26 1.58
CA PHE A 27 -19.67 9.93 2.97
C PHE A 27 -21.15 9.52 3.12
N GLU A 28 -22.00 9.90 2.17
CA GLU A 28 -23.33 9.33 2.01
C GLU A 28 -23.22 7.92 1.42
N PHE A 29 -22.76 6.97 2.24
CA PHE A 29 -22.76 5.54 1.91
C PHE A 29 -24.19 5.06 1.71
N LYS A 30 -24.71 5.21 0.48
CA LYS A 30 -25.96 4.58 0.07
C LYS A 30 -25.70 3.09 0.00
N ILE A 31 -26.07 2.38 1.07
CA ILE A 31 -26.01 0.93 1.14
C ILE A 31 -26.78 0.42 -0.08
N PRO A 32 -26.17 -0.38 -0.97
CA PRO A 32 -26.89 -0.91 -2.11
C PRO A 32 -28.09 -1.68 -1.55
N GLU A 33 -29.30 -1.32 -1.98
CA GLU A 33 -30.43 -2.24 -1.91
C GLU A 33 -29.92 -3.57 -2.47
N LYS A 34 -30.24 -4.66 -1.78
CA LYS A 34 -29.69 -6.01 -1.99
C LYS A 34 -29.94 -6.49 -3.42
N ASN A 35 -29.17 -5.98 -4.38
CA ASN A 35 -29.41 -6.19 -5.80
C ASN A 35 -28.79 -7.53 -6.14
N ASN A 36 -29.66 -8.53 -6.25
CA ASN A 36 -29.30 -9.93 -6.37
C ASN A 36 -28.98 -10.34 -7.81
N SER A 37 -28.54 -9.42 -8.68
CA SER A 37 -28.30 -9.77 -10.08
C SER A 37 -27.28 -10.90 -10.16
N ILE A 38 -27.56 -11.88 -11.03
CA ILE A 38 -26.70 -13.05 -11.21
C ILE A 38 -25.29 -12.59 -11.63
N LEU A 39 -25.23 -11.55 -12.46
CA LEU A 39 -24.00 -10.94 -12.95
C LEU A 39 -23.19 -10.31 -11.81
N PHE A 40 -23.80 -9.54 -10.91
CA PHE A 40 -23.13 -8.98 -9.74
C PHE A 40 -22.48 -10.06 -8.87
N LYS A 41 -23.22 -11.14 -8.56
CA LYS A 41 -22.69 -12.28 -7.77
C LYS A 41 -21.53 -12.98 -8.49
N ARG A 42 -21.61 -13.14 -9.80
CA ARG A 42 -20.56 -13.74 -10.65
C ARG A 42 -19.29 -12.88 -10.61
N ASN A 43 -19.44 -11.58 -10.84
CA ASN A 43 -18.35 -10.62 -10.90
C ASN A 43 -17.67 -10.45 -9.54
N LEU A 44 -18.44 -10.37 -8.45
CA LEU A 44 -17.90 -10.34 -7.09
C LEU A 44 -17.11 -11.61 -6.74
N LYS A 45 -17.60 -12.78 -7.16
CA LYS A 45 -16.88 -14.06 -6.97
C LYS A 45 -15.59 -14.09 -7.77
N TYR A 46 -15.60 -13.58 -9.01
CA TYR A 46 -14.39 -13.47 -9.83
C TYR A 46 -13.36 -12.53 -9.20
N GLN A 47 -13.78 -11.35 -8.74
CA GLN A 47 -12.93 -10.41 -8.02
C GLN A 47 -12.30 -11.06 -6.79
N THR A 48 -13.11 -11.70 -5.94
CA THR A 48 -12.64 -12.39 -4.72
C THR A 48 -11.61 -13.47 -5.07
N LYS A 49 -11.82 -14.24 -6.16
CA LYS A 49 -10.86 -15.25 -6.62
C LYS A 49 -9.54 -14.63 -7.09
N ARG A 50 -9.60 -13.55 -7.89
CA ARG A 50 -8.40 -12.84 -8.33
C ARG A 50 -7.60 -12.32 -7.14
N HIS A 51 -8.31 -11.71 -6.19
CA HIS A 51 -7.75 -11.26 -4.93
C HIS A 51 -7.04 -12.41 -4.22
N PHE A 52 -7.72 -13.55 -4.01
CA PHE A 52 -7.13 -14.74 -3.40
C PHE A 52 -5.82 -15.18 -4.07
N TYR A 53 -5.79 -15.26 -5.40
CA TYR A 53 -4.58 -15.65 -6.13
C TYR A 53 -3.42 -14.66 -5.95
N ILE A 54 -3.69 -13.36 -5.95
CA ILE A 54 -2.66 -12.33 -5.71
C ILE A 54 -2.10 -12.46 -4.27
N GLY A 55 -2.98 -12.60 -3.27
CA GLY A 55 -2.55 -12.84 -1.88
C GLY A 55 -1.69 -14.10 -1.74
N CYS A 56 -2.13 -15.21 -2.33
CA CYS A 56 -1.38 -16.46 -2.35
C CYS A 56 -0.02 -16.31 -3.05
N PHE A 57 0.07 -15.54 -4.14
CA PHE A 57 1.33 -15.29 -4.84
C PHE A 57 2.37 -14.62 -3.93
N TYR A 58 2.00 -13.61 -3.15
CA TYR A 58 2.91 -12.94 -2.22
C TYR A 58 3.31 -13.85 -1.05
N VAL A 59 2.37 -14.59 -0.47
CA VAL A 59 2.67 -15.57 0.59
C VAL A 59 3.62 -16.65 0.08
N PHE A 60 3.33 -17.22 -1.10
CA PHE A 60 4.17 -18.22 -1.74
C PHE A 60 5.57 -17.68 -2.04
N THR A 61 5.68 -16.44 -2.53
CA THR A 61 6.97 -15.77 -2.78
C THR A 61 7.85 -15.77 -1.54
N VAL A 62 7.29 -15.44 -0.37
CA VAL A 62 8.05 -15.43 0.89
C VAL A 62 8.41 -16.85 1.34
N LEU A 63 7.49 -17.81 1.25
CA LEU A 63 7.74 -19.20 1.63
C LEU A 63 8.83 -19.85 0.75
N ALA A 64 8.70 -19.71 -0.58
CA ALA A 64 9.67 -20.22 -1.55
C ALA A 64 11.05 -19.55 -1.37
N GLY A 65 11.08 -18.22 -1.21
CA GLY A 65 12.30 -17.49 -0.93
C GLY A 65 12.98 -17.92 0.37
N THR A 66 12.20 -18.16 1.43
CA THR A 66 12.75 -18.62 2.72
C THR A 66 13.27 -20.04 2.65
N PHE A 67 12.58 -20.93 1.96
CA PHE A 67 13.04 -22.30 1.73
C PHE A 67 14.35 -22.32 0.93
N TYR A 68 14.40 -21.56 -0.17
CA TYR A 68 15.61 -21.42 -0.98
C TYR A 68 16.78 -20.82 -0.20
N GLY A 69 16.56 -19.72 0.53
CA GLY A 69 17.58 -19.08 1.35
C GLY A 69 18.13 -19.99 2.46
N SER A 70 17.25 -20.75 3.11
CA SER A 70 17.64 -21.70 4.17
C SER A 70 18.52 -22.84 3.64
N ASN A 71 18.28 -23.29 2.40
CA ASN A 71 19.13 -24.29 1.74
C ASN A 71 20.47 -23.69 1.30
N LYS A 72 20.47 -22.45 0.79
CA LYS A 72 21.68 -21.75 0.34
C LYS A 72 22.65 -21.46 1.48
N GLN A 73 22.13 -21.07 2.64
CA GLN A 73 22.96 -20.76 3.82
C GLN A 73 23.62 -22.01 4.43
N LYS A 74 23.08 -23.21 4.17
CA LYS A 74 23.72 -24.49 4.55
C LYS A 74 24.87 -24.88 3.61
N SER A 75 24.96 -24.29 2.42
CA SER A 75 25.86 -24.72 1.34
C SER A 75 27.03 -23.77 1.02
N LEU A 76 27.15 -22.60 1.68
CA LEU A 76 28.28 -21.67 1.45
C LEU A 76 29.26 -21.63 2.64
N PRO A 77 30.59 -21.75 2.40
CA PRO A 77 31.61 -21.40 3.38
C PRO A 77 31.54 -19.91 3.71
N SER A 78 31.84 -19.55 4.96
CA SER A 78 31.70 -18.21 5.55
C SER A 78 32.55 -17.08 4.92
N SER A 79 33.28 -17.33 3.82
CA SER A 79 34.27 -16.41 3.25
C SER A 79 33.94 -15.85 1.85
N GLU A 80 32.85 -16.26 1.19
CA GLU A 80 32.49 -15.77 -0.17
C GLU A 80 31.30 -14.79 -0.17
N THR A 81 31.30 -13.79 0.70
CA THR A 81 30.26 -12.73 0.71
C THR A 81 30.56 -11.55 -0.23
N SER A 82 31.34 -11.75 -1.31
CA SER A 82 31.97 -10.64 -2.04
C SER A 82 31.35 -10.24 -3.40
N TRP A 83 30.42 -10.99 -4.00
CA TRP A 83 29.98 -10.67 -5.38
C TRP A 83 28.65 -9.91 -5.52
N PHE A 84 27.91 -9.70 -4.42
CA PHE A 84 26.74 -8.80 -4.39
C PHE A 84 26.77 -7.94 -3.12
N ASP A 85 27.47 -6.81 -3.19
CA ASP A 85 27.48 -5.72 -2.20
C ASP A 85 26.11 -4.95 -2.15
N VAL A 86 25.02 -5.66 -2.49
CA VAL A 86 23.61 -5.23 -2.35
C VAL A 86 23.10 -5.53 -0.94
N THR A 87 23.82 -6.34 -0.16
CA THR A 87 23.53 -6.62 1.25
C THR A 87 24.11 -5.58 2.21
N ASN A 88 24.89 -4.62 1.71
CA ASN A 88 25.44 -3.56 2.54
C ASN A 88 24.32 -2.61 2.97
N LYS A 89 24.10 -2.50 4.29
CA LYS A 89 23.06 -1.63 4.88
C LYS A 89 23.25 -0.15 4.55
N SER A 90 24.41 0.21 4.00
CA SER A 90 24.84 1.57 3.64
C SER A 90 24.70 1.91 2.16
N ASN A 91 24.24 1.00 1.29
CA ASN A 91 24.05 1.31 -0.12
C ASN A 91 23.00 2.44 -0.28
N LEU A 92 23.30 3.47 -1.07
CA LEU A 92 22.43 4.65 -1.27
C LEU A 92 21.02 4.26 -1.75
N ILE A 93 20.92 3.19 -2.53
CA ILE A 93 19.67 2.57 -2.97
C ILE A 93 18.84 2.09 -1.76
N ASN A 94 19.49 1.44 -0.79
CA ASN A 94 18.84 1.01 0.46
C ASN A 94 18.44 2.21 1.33
N LEU A 95 19.27 3.26 1.37
CA LEU A 95 19.03 4.41 2.23
C LEU A 95 17.86 5.30 1.77
N TYR A 96 17.66 5.50 0.46
CA TYR A 96 16.66 6.44 -0.08
C TYR A 96 15.42 5.76 -0.67
N ILE A 97 15.55 4.59 -1.31
CA ILE A 97 14.42 3.90 -1.93
C ILE A 97 13.69 3.05 -0.89
N VAL A 98 14.44 2.27 -0.10
CA VAL A 98 13.87 1.28 0.80
C VAL A 98 13.35 1.93 2.09
N LYS A 99 14.12 2.84 2.71
CA LYS A 99 13.69 3.51 3.95
C LYS A 99 12.44 4.39 3.77
N ASN A 100 12.25 4.96 2.58
CA ASN A 100 11.08 5.78 2.24
C ASN A 100 10.09 5.03 1.36
N GLY A 101 10.03 3.69 1.43
CA GLY A 101 9.20 2.88 0.54
C GLY A 101 7.72 3.26 0.52
N TRP A 102 7.15 3.66 1.68
CA TRP A 102 5.74 4.10 1.73
C TRP A 102 5.50 5.42 0.99
N PHE A 103 6.45 6.35 1.04
CA PHE A 103 6.38 7.62 0.31
C PHE A 103 6.33 7.37 -1.21
N TRP A 104 7.24 6.54 -1.72
CA TRP A 104 7.27 6.19 -3.14
C TRP A 104 6.00 5.44 -3.59
N THR A 105 5.51 4.53 -2.76
CA THR A 105 4.24 3.82 -3.01
C THR A 105 3.09 4.82 -3.11
N SER A 106 3.01 5.76 -2.16
CA SER A 106 1.96 6.79 -2.13
C SER A 106 2.03 7.70 -3.37
N PHE A 107 3.23 8.12 -3.76
CA PHE A 107 3.44 8.95 -4.94
C PHE A 107 2.98 8.25 -6.23
N ILE A 108 3.40 7.00 -6.44
CA ILE A 108 3.01 6.20 -7.61
C ILE A 108 1.51 5.90 -7.59
N PHE A 109 0.95 5.53 -6.44
CA PHE A 109 -0.47 5.26 -6.27
C PHE A 109 -1.32 6.48 -6.65
N ILE A 110 -1.05 7.66 -6.06
CA ILE A 110 -1.84 8.87 -6.28
C ILE A 110 -1.75 9.32 -7.74
N ILE A 111 -0.55 9.35 -8.33
CA ILE A 111 -0.39 9.78 -9.72
C ILE A 111 -1.08 8.79 -10.68
N TYR A 112 -0.93 7.49 -10.49
CA TYR A 112 -1.52 6.51 -11.39
C TYR A 112 -3.03 6.44 -11.25
N ALA A 113 -3.54 6.49 -10.02
CA ALA A 113 -4.98 6.55 -9.73
C ALA A 113 -5.62 7.78 -10.41
N THR A 114 -5.05 8.97 -10.23
CA THR A 114 -5.61 10.22 -10.73
C THR A 114 -5.40 10.46 -12.23
N ARG A 115 -4.33 9.95 -12.84
CA ARG A 115 -3.97 10.25 -14.23
C ARG A 115 -4.31 9.14 -15.22
N VAL A 116 -4.55 7.92 -14.74
CA VAL A 116 -4.83 6.75 -15.59
C VAL A 116 -6.14 6.08 -15.19
N ILE A 117 -6.26 5.61 -13.94
CA ILE A 117 -7.37 4.72 -13.55
C ILE A 117 -8.69 5.47 -13.34
N HIS A 118 -8.61 6.72 -12.86
CA HIS A 118 -9.76 7.55 -12.52
C HIS A 118 -9.69 8.95 -13.13
N ALA A 119 -8.97 9.11 -14.24
CA ALA A 119 -8.67 10.41 -14.88
C ALA A 119 -9.90 11.31 -15.09
N ASN A 120 -11.08 10.72 -15.29
CA ASN A 120 -12.32 11.41 -15.58
C ASN A 120 -13.42 11.19 -14.51
N ASN A 121 -13.08 10.62 -13.35
CA ASN A 121 -14.07 10.28 -12.31
C ASN A 121 -13.62 10.81 -10.93
N PRO A 122 -14.01 12.04 -10.54
CA PRO A 122 -13.57 12.67 -9.29
C PRO A 122 -14.10 11.93 -8.04
N LEU A 123 -15.28 11.32 -8.12
CA LEU A 123 -15.84 10.53 -7.03
C LEU A 123 -14.94 9.32 -6.73
N GLN A 124 -14.48 8.64 -7.78
CA GLN A 124 -13.57 7.53 -7.61
C GLN A 124 -12.18 7.95 -7.13
N ILE A 125 -11.68 9.10 -7.56
CA ILE A 125 -10.45 9.67 -7.00
C ILE A 125 -10.59 9.85 -5.49
N ALA A 126 -11.71 10.41 -5.02
CA ALA A 126 -11.96 10.58 -3.58
C ALA A 126 -12.00 9.23 -2.84
N LYS A 127 -12.65 8.20 -3.42
CA LYS A 127 -12.64 6.83 -2.87
C LYS A 127 -11.21 6.25 -2.82
N SER A 128 -10.40 6.42 -3.86
CA SER A 128 -8.98 6.00 -3.88
C SER A 128 -8.16 6.71 -2.81
N VAL A 129 -8.38 8.01 -2.59
CA VAL A 129 -7.72 8.77 -1.52
C VAL A 129 -8.13 8.24 -0.15
N ILE A 130 -9.40 7.91 0.08
CA ILE A 130 -9.84 7.30 1.34
C ILE A 130 -9.18 5.93 1.55
N ARG A 131 -9.15 5.06 0.52
CA ARG A 131 -8.42 3.78 0.59
C ARG A 131 -6.94 3.97 0.94
N TRP A 132 -6.29 4.96 0.33
CA TRP A 132 -4.90 5.29 0.62
C TRP A 132 -4.70 5.83 2.04
N ILE A 133 -5.61 6.67 2.55
CA ILE A 133 -5.58 7.15 3.94
C ILE A 133 -5.71 5.96 4.91
N LEU A 134 -6.68 5.07 4.69
CA LEU A 134 -6.85 3.87 5.54
C LEU A 134 -5.61 2.97 5.50
N ALA A 135 -5.03 2.76 4.32
CA ALA A 135 -3.80 1.98 4.16
C ALA A 135 -2.59 2.67 4.83
N THR A 136 -2.53 4.00 4.79
CA THR A 136 -1.47 4.80 5.43
C THR A 136 -1.60 4.76 6.95
N LEU A 137 -2.83 4.90 7.47
CA LEU A 137 -3.11 4.80 8.90
C LEU A 137 -2.73 3.42 9.43
N TYR A 138 -3.07 2.35 8.69
CA TYR A 138 -2.65 0.99 9.04
C TYR A 138 -1.13 0.86 9.10
N TRP A 139 -0.42 1.28 8.05
CA TRP A 139 1.04 1.29 8.04
C TRP A 139 1.64 2.12 9.19
N TYR A 140 1.07 3.28 9.45
CA TYR A 140 1.52 4.20 10.50
C TYR A 140 1.34 3.60 11.89
N ILE A 141 0.18 3.01 12.19
CA ILE A 141 -0.12 2.36 13.47
C ILE A 141 0.88 1.22 13.75
N ILE A 142 1.21 0.43 12.73
CA ILE A 142 2.14 -0.69 12.88
C ILE A 142 3.59 -0.22 13.09
N THR A 143 4.04 0.80 12.34
CA THR A 143 5.47 1.12 12.22
C THR A 143 5.92 2.38 12.95
N GLN A 144 5.04 3.34 13.17
CA GLN A 144 5.38 4.65 13.71
C GLN A 144 4.98 4.77 15.18
N ARG A 145 5.41 5.88 15.79
CA ARG A 145 5.12 6.20 17.19
C ARG A 145 3.65 6.63 17.35
N PHE A 146 2.75 5.67 17.45
CA PHE A 146 1.33 5.90 17.70
C PHE A 146 0.99 5.64 19.18
N PHE A 147 0.67 6.70 19.92
CA PHE A 147 0.40 6.65 21.38
C PHE A 147 1.50 5.94 22.19
N GLY A 148 2.78 6.22 21.89
CA GLY A 148 3.94 5.58 22.52
C GLY A 148 4.78 4.81 21.49
N PRO A 149 5.67 3.89 21.93
CA PRO A 149 6.52 3.08 21.06
C PRO A 149 5.72 2.38 19.96
N SER A 150 6.34 2.15 18.79
CA SER A 150 5.69 1.44 17.68
C SER A 150 5.19 0.06 18.12
N ILE A 151 4.16 -0.48 17.47
CA ILE A 151 3.67 -1.83 17.79
C ILE A 151 4.80 -2.85 17.61
N ILE A 152 5.66 -2.66 16.61
CA ILE A 152 6.85 -3.49 16.39
C ILE A 152 7.79 -3.43 17.61
N ASP A 153 8.13 -2.24 18.10
CA ASP A 153 9.01 -2.09 19.26
C ASP A 153 8.38 -2.69 20.54
N ARG A 154 7.06 -2.54 20.72
CA ARG A 154 6.34 -3.14 21.86
C ARG A 154 6.40 -4.67 21.82
N ILE A 155 6.16 -5.27 20.65
CA ILE A 155 6.25 -6.73 20.47
C ILE A 155 7.68 -7.21 20.71
N PHE A 156 8.68 -6.47 20.23
CA PHE A 156 10.08 -6.79 20.44
C PHE A 156 10.45 -6.83 21.92
N VAL A 157 10.07 -5.80 22.69
CA VAL A 157 10.33 -5.76 24.14
C VAL A 157 9.51 -6.82 24.88
N PHE A 158 8.24 -7.01 24.51
CA PHE A 158 7.37 -8.02 25.11
C PHE A 158 7.91 -9.44 24.96
N THR A 159 8.60 -9.73 23.86
CA THR A 159 9.23 -11.02 23.59
C THR A 159 10.61 -11.18 24.25
N GLY A 160 11.00 -10.25 25.13
CA GLY A 160 12.26 -10.31 25.89
C GLY A 160 13.38 -9.42 25.34
N GLY A 161 13.06 -8.54 24.38
CA GLY A 161 14.03 -7.62 23.80
C GLY A 161 14.42 -6.48 24.72
N ARG A 162 15.70 -6.06 24.60
CA ARG A 162 16.27 -4.99 25.42
C ARG A 162 17.32 -4.17 24.66
N CYS A 163 17.65 -3.02 25.23
CA CYS A 163 18.77 -2.20 24.78
C CYS A 163 20.00 -2.51 25.65
N ASP A 164 20.98 -3.21 25.09
CA ASP A 164 22.28 -3.45 25.74
C ASP A 164 23.19 -2.21 25.58
N ASN A 165 24.13 -2.02 26.52
CA ASN A 165 25.13 -0.94 26.50
C ASN A 165 24.56 0.50 26.46
N TYR A 166 23.40 0.72 27.08
CA TYR A 166 22.84 2.06 27.26
C TYR A 166 23.27 2.63 28.63
N HIS A 167 23.74 3.88 28.65
CA HIS A 167 24.31 4.54 29.84
C HIS A 167 23.30 4.84 30.98
N SER A 168 22.07 4.33 30.91
CA SER A 168 21.01 4.55 31.91
C SER A 168 20.33 3.22 32.25
N GLU A 169 20.03 3.00 33.54
CA GLU A 169 19.27 1.84 34.04
C GLU A 169 17.79 1.86 33.60
N THR A 170 17.34 2.93 32.94
CA THR A 170 15.96 3.04 32.46
C THR A 170 15.74 2.15 31.23
N GLN A 171 14.76 1.26 31.31
CA GLN A 171 14.35 0.41 30.20
C GLN A 171 13.94 1.26 28.99
N VAL A 172 14.63 1.06 27.86
CA VAL A 172 14.32 1.73 26.59
C VAL A 172 13.34 0.87 25.82
N PHE A 173 12.19 1.45 25.46
CA PHE A 173 11.13 0.76 24.74
C PHE A 173 11.14 0.99 23.22
N GLU A 174 12.12 1.73 22.69
CA GLU A 174 12.18 2.13 21.28
C GLU A 174 13.56 1.85 20.68
N ALA A 175 13.61 1.12 19.56
CA ALA A 175 14.86 0.79 18.89
C ALA A 175 15.63 2.04 18.40
N TYR A 176 14.90 3.09 17.98
CA TYR A 176 15.50 4.36 17.56
C TYR A 176 16.25 5.05 18.71
N VAL A 177 15.63 5.15 19.88
CA VAL A 177 16.22 5.77 21.08
C VAL A 177 17.46 4.98 21.52
N CYS A 178 17.36 3.65 21.53
CA CYS A 178 18.47 2.78 21.87
C CYS A 178 19.69 3.01 20.96
N LYS A 179 19.48 2.96 19.63
CA LYS A 179 20.56 3.13 18.64
C LYS A 179 21.14 4.54 18.65
N LYS A 180 20.29 5.57 18.81
CA LYS A 180 20.72 6.97 18.93
C LYS A 180 21.58 7.20 20.18
N GLY A 181 21.29 6.47 21.25
CA GLY A 181 22.06 6.46 22.49
C GLY A 181 23.33 5.62 22.47
N GLY A 182 23.73 5.06 21.32
CA GLY A 182 24.89 4.17 21.20
C GLY A 182 24.65 2.74 21.70
N GLY A 183 23.44 2.42 22.15
CA GLY A 183 23.07 1.09 22.61
C GLY A 183 22.82 0.11 21.46
N ARG A 184 22.83 -1.19 21.79
CA ARG A 184 22.54 -2.30 20.88
C ARG A 184 21.17 -2.88 21.18
N TRP A 185 20.31 -2.95 20.16
CA TRP A 185 18.95 -3.50 20.28
C TRP A 185 19.00 -5.01 20.03
N THR A 186 18.79 -5.83 21.07
CA THR A 186 19.07 -7.29 21.06
C THR A 186 18.02 -8.09 21.85
N GLY A 187 17.96 -9.41 21.58
CA GLY A 187 17.24 -10.40 22.39
C GLY A 187 15.75 -10.60 22.07
N GLY A 188 15.07 -9.60 21.50
CA GLY A 188 13.65 -9.67 21.18
C GLY A 188 13.35 -10.28 19.83
N TYR A 189 12.08 -10.59 19.61
CA TYR A 189 11.56 -11.02 18.31
C TYR A 189 11.45 -9.83 17.36
N ASP A 190 12.34 -9.75 16.37
CA ASP A 190 12.30 -8.68 15.38
C ASP A 190 11.31 -9.01 14.26
N PHE A 191 10.49 -8.03 13.90
CA PHE A 191 9.46 -8.21 12.89
C PHE A 191 10.01 -7.77 11.54
N SER A 192 9.80 -8.56 10.47
CA SER A 192 10.26 -8.13 9.15
C SER A 192 9.39 -7.01 8.57
N GLY A 193 9.75 -5.77 8.91
CA GLY A 193 9.10 -4.55 8.42
C GLY A 193 9.16 -4.42 6.89
N HIS A 194 10.19 -4.97 6.25
CA HIS A 194 10.32 -5.00 4.79
C HIS A 194 9.30 -5.93 4.14
N CYS A 195 9.16 -7.17 4.62
CA CYS A 195 8.11 -8.07 4.13
C CYS A 195 6.72 -7.45 4.29
N PHE A 196 6.46 -6.87 5.45
CA PHE A 196 5.22 -6.15 5.72
C PHE A 196 4.95 -5.01 4.74
N LEU A 197 5.88 -4.05 4.64
CA LEU A 197 5.71 -2.86 3.82
C LEU A 197 5.59 -3.22 2.34
N LEU A 198 6.42 -4.13 1.83
CA LEU A 198 6.44 -4.51 0.41
C LEU A 198 5.16 -5.23 0.01
N ILE A 199 4.64 -6.13 0.85
CA ILE A 199 3.37 -6.83 0.60
C ILE A 199 2.20 -5.85 0.70
N HIS A 200 2.11 -5.07 1.78
CA HIS A 200 1.04 -4.08 1.97
C HIS A 200 0.97 -3.08 0.82
N ALA A 201 2.11 -2.51 0.44
CA ALA A 201 2.22 -1.59 -0.69
C ALA A 201 1.82 -2.25 -2.02
N SER A 202 2.31 -3.46 -2.28
CA SER A 202 2.00 -4.17 -3.53
C SER A 202 0.51 -4.49 -3.64
N LEU A 203 -0.11 -4.96 -2.56
CA LEU A 203 -1.53 -5.29 -2.56
C LEU A 203 -2.41 -4.05 -2.76
N LEU A 204 -2.03 -2.89 -2.21
CA LEU A 204 -2.70 -1.62 -2.49
C LEU A 204 -2.64 -1.26 -3.99
N LEU A 205 -1.47 -1.42 -4.61
CA LEU A 205 -1.29 -1.12 -6.04
C LEU A 205 -2.05 -2.12 -6.95
N TRP A 206 -2.03 -3.40 -6.61
CA TRP A 206 -2.78 -4.44 -7.33
C TRP A 206 -4.29 -4.20 -7.25
N ASP A 207 -4.79 -3.71 -6.12
CA ASP A 207 -6.20 -3.37 -5.98
C ASP A 207 -6.58 -2.21 -6.92
N GLU A 208 -5.75 -1.18 -7.05
CA GLU A 208 -6.06 -0.09 -7.97
C GLU A 208 -6.11 -0.59 -9.43
N ILE A 209 -5.16 -1.44 -9.86
CA ILE A 209 -5.17 -2.08 -11.20
C ILE A 209 -6.44 -2.91 -11.41
N SER A 210 -7.03 -3.44 -10.34
CA SER A 210 -8.19 -4.30 -10.41
C SER A 210 -9.38 -3.63 -11.12
N ALA A 211 -9.43 -2.28 -11.13
CA ALA A 211 -10.40 -1.45 -11.82
C ALA A 211 -10.41 -1.63 -13.35
N PHE A 212 -9.27 -1.93 -13.97
CA PHE A 212 -9.20 -2.09 -15.43
C PHE A 212 -10.05 -3.25 -15.95
N THR A 213 -10.36 -4.23 -15.12
CA THR A 213 -11.20 -5.37 -15.50
C THR A 213 -12.65 -4.99 -15.77
N TYR A 214 -13.15 -3.97 -15.07
CA TYR A 214 -14.54 -3.54 -15.18
C TYR A 214 -14.69 -2.23 -15.98
N ARG A 215 -13.57 -1.54 -16.25
CA ARG A 215 -13.48 -0.30 -17.04
C ARG A 215 -12.42 -0.42 -18.13
N PRO A 216 -12.72 -1.12 -19.24
CA PRO A 216 -11.75 -1.37 -20.32
C PRO A 216 -11.28 -0.09 -21.01
N GLU A 217 -12.03 1.02 -20.93
CA GLU A 217 -11.62 2.34 -21.44
C GLU A 217 -10.32 2.84 -20.79
N ASN A 218 -10.04 2.42 -19.56
CA ASN A 218 -8.78 2.75 -18.88
C ASN A 218 -7.57 2.20 -19.64
N TRP A 219 -7.74 1.12 -20.42
CA TRP A 219 -6.66 0.52 -21.20
C TRP A 219 -6.17 1.44 -22.32
N GLU A 220 -7.06 2.22 -22.94
CA GLU A 220 -6.68 3.24 -23.93
C GLU A 220 -5.92 4.40 -23.29
N ILE A 221 -6.39 4.88 -22.12
CA ILE A 221 -5.67 5.91 -21.35
C ILE A 221 -4.28 5.40 -20.93
N ALA A 222 -4.17 4.15 -20.51
CA ALA A 222 -2.90 3.54 -20.12
C ALA A 222 -1.92 3.41 -21.29
N LYS A 223 -2.42 3.16 -22.52
CA LYS A 223 -1.61 3.19 -23.76
C LYS A 223 -1.13 4.59 -24.08
N GLU A 224 -2.00 5.60 -24.00
CA GLU A 224 -1.62 7.00 -24.19
C GLU A 224 -0.56 7.44 -23.17
N LYS A 225 -0.72 7.02 -21.91
CA LYS A 225 0.21 7.28 -20.79
C LYS A 225 1.26 6.17 -20.64
N LYS A 226 1.75 5.58 -21.75
CA LYS A 226 2.67 4.43 -21.74
C LYS A 226 3.89 4.58 -20.81
N ILE A 227 4.47 5.78 -20.71
CA ILE A 227 5.65 6.02 -19.85
C ILE A 227 5.27 5.85 -18.38
N LEU A 228 4.14 6.43 -17.98
CA LEU A 228 3.65 6.34 -16.61
C LEU A 228 3.24 4.89 -16.27
N SER A 229 2.54 4.21 -17.19
CA SER A 229 2.20 2.78 -17.04
C SER A 229 3.43 1.89 -16.95
N PHE A 230 4.48 2.17 -17.74
CA PHE A 230 5.75 1.47 -17.65
C PHE A 230 6.39 1.62 -16.27
N PHE A 231 6.49 2.85 -15.75
CA PHE A 231 7.05 3.08 -14.42
C PHE A 231 6.22 2.43 -13.31
N PHE A 232 4.89 2.42 -13.44
CA PHE A 232 4.02 1.74 -12.48
C PHE A 232 4.28 0.22 -12.43
N VAL A 233 4.35 -0.44 -13.59
CA VAL A 233 4.66 -1.88 -13.68
C VAL A 233 6.08 -2.17 -13.21
N LEU A 234 7.06 -1.33 -13.59
CA LEU A 234 8.43 -1.45 -13.13
C LEU A 234 8.53 -1.32 -11.61
N PHE A 235 7.75 -0.42 -11.00
CA PHE A 235 7.71 -0.23 -9.56
C PHE A 235 7.16 -1.47 -8.84
N LEU A 236 6.05 -2.04 -9.33
CA LEU A 236 5.51 -3.30 -8.82
C LEU A 236 6.51 -4.45 -8.93
N PHE A 237 7.19 -4.56 -10.07
CA PHE A 237 8.25 -5.56 -10.26
C PHE A 237 9.41 -5.35 -9.29
N LEU A 238 9.85 -4.11 -9.09
CA LEU A 238 10.92 -3.78 -8.14
C LEU A 238 10.52 -4.14 -6.71
N TRP A 239 9.28 -3.86 -6.29
CA TRP A 239 8.77 -4.21 -4.96
C TRP A 239 8.74 -5.73 -4.75
N TRP A 240 8.28 -6.47 -5.75
CA TRP A 240 8.30 -7.92 -5.73
C TRP A 240 9.73 -8.47 -5.67
N PHE A 241 10.64 -7.94 -6.49
CA PHE A 241 12.05 -8.35 -6.48
C PHE A 241 12.71 -8.08 -5.13
N MET A 242 12.48 -6.91 -4.53
CA MET A 242 12.96 -6.62 -3.17
C MET A 242 12.38 -7.56 -2.11
N LEU A 243 11.12 -7.99 -2.27
CA LEU A 243 10.53 -8.99 -1.39
C LEU A 243 11.23 -10.34 -1.52
N VAL A 244 11.55 -10.77 -2.75
CA VAL A 244 12.34 -11.98 -3.00
C VAL A 244 13.71 -11.88 -2.33
N MET A 245 14.42 -10.77 -2.51
CA MET A 245 15.73 -10.54 -1.88
C MET A 245 15.64 -10.56 -0.35
N THR A 246 14.58 -9.96 0.21
CA THR A 246 14.30 -10.00 1.65
C THR A 246 14.05 -11.42 2.13
N ALA A 247 13.25 -12.20 1.39
CA ALA A 247 12.88 -13.57 1.74
C ALA A 247 14.08 -14.53 1.65
N VAL A 248 15.02 -14.31 0.73
CA VAL A 248 16.19 -15.18 0.55
C VAL A 248 17.32 -14.84 1.53
N TYR A 249 17.64 -13.57 1.75
CA TYR A 249 18.92 -13.17 2.37
C TYR A 249 18.83 -12.61 3.80
N PHE A 250 17.68 -12.12 4.24
CA PHE A 250 17.54 -11.40 5.52
C PHE A 250 16.52 -12.09 6.41
N HIS A 251 16.52 -11.82 7.72
CA HIS A 251 15.52 -12.30 8.71
C HIS A 251 15.38 -13.82 8.89
N HIS A 252 14.96 -14.21 10.10
CA HIS A 252 14.56 -15.60 10.38
C HIS A 252 13.18 -15.91 9.80
N PHE A 253 12.86 -17.21 9.64
CA PHE A 253 11.58 -17.66 9.07
C PHE A 253 10.37 -17.08 9.79
N SER A 254 10.38 -17.11 11.12
CA SER A 254 9.28 -16.59 11.94
C SER A 254 9.07 -15.09 11.70
N GLU A 255 10.15 -14.31 11.69
CA GLU A 255 10.12 -12.85 11.48
C GLU A 255 9.51 -12.48 10.12
N LYS A 256 9.84 -13.26 9.07
CA LYS A 256 9.24 -13.14 7.73
C LYS A 256 7.77 -13.53 7.71
N LEU A 257 7.42 -14.62 8.39
CA LEU A 257 6.04 -15.10 8.48
C LEU A 257 5.16 -14.04 9.15
N ALA A 258 5.63 -13.47 10.26
CA ALA A 258 4.95 -12.38 10.93
C ALA A 258 4.83 -11.17 9.98
N GLY A 259 5.93 -10.75 9.34
CA GLY A 259 5.97 -9.73 8.28
C GLY A 259 4.87 -9.90 7.24
N THR A 260 4.76 -11.13 6.73
CA THR A 260 3.80 -11.53 5.71
C THR A 260 2.36 -11.45 6.22
N ILE A 261 2.09 -11.94 7.43
CA ILE A 261 0.75 -11.93 8.04
C ILE A 261 0.23 -10.50 8.16
N PHE A 262 0.98 -9.57 8.76
CA PHE A 262 0.52 -8.18 8.82
C PHE A 262 0.50 -7.51 7.44
N GLY A 263 1.37 -7.93 6.52
CA GLY A 263 1.36 -7.39 5.15
C GLY A 263 0.04 -7.68 4.43
N VAL A 264 -0.53 -8.88 4.62
CA VAL A 264 -1.82 -9.26 4.01
C VAL A 264 -3.04 -8.87 4.85
N LEU A 265 -2.87 -8.64 6.16
CA LEU A 265 -3.99 -8.49 7.10
C LEU A 265 -4.92 -7.32 6.77
N TYR A 266 -4.37 -6.14 6.47
CA TYR A 266 -5.18 -4.98 6.06
C TYR A 266 -6.01 -5.28 4.83
N TRP A 267 -5.41 -5.91 3.84
CA TRP A 267 -6.06 -6.25 2.60
C TRP A 267 -7.14 -7.33 2.81
N ILE A 268 -6.89 -8.36 3.64
CA ILE A 268 -7.92 -9.32 4.03
C ILE A 268 -9.10 -8.62 4.69
N PHE A 269 -8.82 -7.71 5.62
CA PHE A 269 -9.85 -6.94 6.30
C PHE A 269 -10.69 -6.13 5.29
N MET A 270 -10.05 -5.36 4.40
CA MET A 270 -10.75 -4.52 3.44
C MET A 270 -11.64 -5.28 2.44
N TYR A 271 -11.26 -6.49 2.03
CA TYR A 271 -11.94 -7.18 0.91
C TYR A 271 -12.69 -8.46 1.30
N TYR A 272 -12.37 -9.10 2.42
CA TYR A 272 -13.07 -10.32 2.88
C TYR A 272 -14.03 -10.05 4.02
N VAL A 273 -13.76 -9.03 4.85
CA VAL A 273 -14.75 -8.57 5.83
C VAL A 273 -15.74 -7.69 5.05
N ARG A 274 -16.83 -8.30 4.59
CA ARG A 274 -17.82 -7.65 3.70
C ARG A 274 -18.74 -6.69 4.46
N ALA A 275 -18.18 -5.66 5.09
CA ALA A 275 -19.00 -4.57 5.62
C ALA A 275 -19.49 -3.69 4.45
N ASN A 276 -20.73 -3.23 4.54
CA ASN A 276 -21.38 -2.46 3.46
C ASN A 276 -20.57 -1.21 3.05
N TRP A 277 -19.87 -0.57 4.00
CA TRP A 277 -19.02 0.59 3.71
C TRP A 277 -17.71 0.24 2.99
N MET A 278 -17.16 -0.97 3.17
CA MET A 278 -15.95 -1.37 2.43
C MET A 278 -16.26 -1.65 0.96
N ILE A 279 -17.47 -2.16 0.68
CA ILE A 279 -17.96 -2.40 -0.66
C ILE A 279 -18.05 -1.08 -1.46
N CYS A 280 -18.53 0.02 -0.88
CA CYS A 280 -18.61 1.27 -1.64
C CYS A 280 -17.26 1.99 -1.80
N LEU A 281 -16.22 1.54 -1.10
CA LEU A 281 -14.84 2.01 -1.26
C LEU A 281 -14.05 1.21 -2.31
N MET A 282 -14.67 0.31 -3.08
CA MET A 282 -13.97 -0.43 -4.14
C MET A 282 -13.39 0.49 -5.23
N PRO A 283 -12.34 0.06 -5.94
CA PRO A 283 -11.72 0.82 -7.05
C PRO A 283 -12.58 0.87 -8.33
N HIS A 284 -13.79 0.35 -8.28
CA HIS A 284 -14.80 0.38 -9.34
C HIS A 284 -16.17 0.61 -8.71
N ASP A 285 -17.12 1.12 -9.49
CA ASP A 285 -18.46 1.35 -9.01
C ASP A 285 -19.25 0.03 -8.98
N LEU A 286 -20.29 -0.03 -8.14
CA LEU A 286 -21.16 -1.20 -8.07
C LEU A 286 -21.89 -1.45 -9.38
N LYS A 287 -22.18 -0.38 -10.12
CA LYS A 287 -22.74 -0.44 -11.48
C LYS A 287 -21.80 -1.17 -12.44
N ASP A 288 -20.49 -0.93 -12.34
CA ASP A 288 -19.50 -1.63 -13.17
C ASP A 288 -19.56 -3.15 -12.94
N LEU A 289 -19.85 -3.60 -11.71
CA LEU A 289 -20.07 -5.02 -11.40
C LEU A 289 -21.42 -5.57 -11.86
N GLU A 290 -22.44 -4.72 -12.01
CA GLU A 290 -23.79 -5.10 -12.44
C GLU A 290 -23.93 -5.14 -13.95
N GLU A 291 -23.19 -4.30 -14.68
CA GLU A 291 -23.34 -4.09 -16.12
C GLU A 291 -22.29 -4.85 -16.95
N TYR A 292 -21.10 -5.10 -16.40
CA TYR A 292 -20.00 -5.69 -17.16
C TYR A 292 -20.10 -7.22 -17.24
N GLU A 293 -20.20 -7.77 -18.45
CA GLU A 293 -20.20 -9.22 -18.68
C GLU A 293 -18.76 -9.74 -18.83
N LEU A 294 -18.19 -10.27 -17.74
CA LEU A 294 -16.89 -10.99 -17.72
C LEU A 294 -16.91 -12.28 -18.53
#